data_AF-A0A6P9CB53-F1
#
_entry.id   AF-A0A6P9CB53-F1
#
_cell.length_a   1.000
_cell.length_b   1.000
_cell.length_c   1.000
_cell.angle_alpha   90.00
_cell.angle_beta   90.00
_cell.angle_gamma   90.00
#
_symmetry.space_group_name_H-M   'P 1'
#
loop_
_entity.id
_entity.type
_entity.pdbx_description
1 polymer ?
#
loop_
_entity_poly.entity_id
_entity_poly.type
_entity_poly.pdbx_seq_one_letter_code
_entity_poly.pdbx_strand_id
1 'polypeptide(L)'
;MAGSRLEKLGTIFTRVQNLLRSGAMHESQKPIWYDVYEAFPPLREPTYRSTRPLVGKTTDTVPPILYPEDQIRAKFYEAYGTGSGMFELARSNYKSTCQRFVEKYNELKKKQGEMDEDLLFAETGKALLAEGLVLSRKGKKVAPLPPSTVPVLKLQEIFQQEEVSTENPEPKTEPNEKPKEESS
;
A
#
# COMPACT_ATOMS: atom_id res chain seq x y z
N MET A 1 52.84 -5.94 0.90
CA MET A 1 51.90 -7.06 0.69
C MET A 1 51.63 -7.20 -0.79
N ALA A 2 51.75 -8.39 -1.35
CA ALA A 2 51.40 -8.63 -2.75
C ALA A 2 49.87 -8.69 -2.90
N GLY A 3 49.33 -8.07 -3.95
CA GLY A 3 47.90 -8.08 -4.24
C GLY A 3 47.66 -7.92 -5.74
N SER A 4 46.53 -8.43 -6.23
CA SER A 4 46.17 -8.34 -7.65
C SER A 4 45.07 -7.30 -7.86
N ARG A 5 45.36 -6.31 -8.71
CA ARG A 5 44.41 -5.24 -9.10
C ARG A 5 43.74 -5.51 -10.46
N LEU A 6 43.86 -6.71 -11.01
CA LEU A 6 43.37 -7.06 -12.36
C LEU A 6 41.86 -7.39 -12.38
N GLU A 7 40.99 -6.37 -12.29
CA GLU A 7 39.54 -6.56 -12.14
C GLU A 7 38.85 -7.26 -13.31
N LYS A 8 39.43 -7.16 -14.51
CA LYS A 8 38.88 -7.79 -15.74
C LYS A 8 39.22 -9.27 -15.87
N LEU A 9 40.17 -9.78 -15.07
CA LEU A 9 40.70 -11.13 -15.17
C LEU A 9 40.27 -11.96 -13.96
N GLY A 10 39.42 -12.94 -14.20
CA GLY A 10 38.92 -13.86 -13.17
C GLY A 10 38.01 -13.17 -12.15
N THR A 11 37.97 -13.75 -10.95
CA THR A 11 37.20 -13.26 -9.80
C THR A 11 38.15 -12.82 -8.69
N ILE A 12 37.64 -12.12 -7.68
CA ILE A 12 38.45 -11.85 -6.48
C ILE A 12 38.86 -13.15 -5.78
N PHE A 13 37.98 -14.14 -5.75
CA PHE A 13 38.21 -15.42 -5.09
C PHE A 13 39.34 -16.21 -5.77
N THR A 14 39.25 -16.40 -7.09
CA THR A 14 40.28 -17.15 -7.84
C THR A 14 41.62 -16.43 -7.82
N ARG A 15 41.63 -15.09 -7.81
CA ARG A 15 42.88 -14.31 -7.67
C ARG A 15 43.54 -14.50 -6.31
N VAL A 16 42.79 -14.42 -5.22
CA VAL A 16 43.34 -14.64 -3.87
C VAL A 16 43.76 -16.09 -3.68
N GLN A 17 42.95 -17.05 -4.12
CA GLN A 17 43.29 -18.48 -4.10
C GLN A 17 44.60 -18.76 -4.83
N ASN A 18 44.81 -18.17 -6.00
CA ASN A 18 46.05 -18.33 -6.76
C ASN A 18 47.25 -17.66 -6.08
N LEU A 19 47.07 -16.51 -5.43
CA LEU A 19 48.14 -15.84 -4.67
C LEU A 19 48.56 -16.64 -3.43
N LEU A 20 47.60 -17.25 -2.73
CA LEU A 20 47.87 -18.16 -1.62
C LEU A 20 48.59 -19.41 -2.11
N ARG A 21 48.09 -20.05 -3.18
CA ARG A 21 48.66 -21.28 -3.75
C ARG A 21 50.07 -21.09 -4.32
N SER A 22 50.38 -19.92 -4.89
CA SER A 22 51.72 -19.61 -5.39
C SER A 22 52.72 -19.18 -4.31
N GLY A 23 52.26 -19.01 -3.06
CA GLY A 23 53.08 -18.48 -1.96
C GLY A 23 53.36 -16.99 -2.05
N ALA A 24 52.82 -16.28 -3.06
CA ALA A 24 52.97 -14.83 -3.18
C ALA A 24 52.21 -14.07 -2.06
N MET A 25 51.17 -14.69 -1.51
CA MET A 25 50.47 -14.26 -0.30
C MET A 25 50.62 -15.35 0.77
N HIS A 26 51.12 -14.97 1.95
CA HIS A 26 51.22 -15.87 3.09
C HIS A 26 49.84 -16.16 3.69
N GLU A 27 49.64 -17.34 4.29
CA GLU A 27 48.37 -17.70 4.93
C GLU A 27 47.94 -16.73 6.04
N SER A 28 48.90 -16.13 6.76
CA SER A 28 48.61 -15.09 7.76
C SER A 28 48.04 -13.80 7.17
N GLN A 29 48.19 -13.60 5.85
CA GLN A 29 47.62 -12.47 5.10
C GLN A 29 46.35 -12.87 4.35
N LYS A 30 45.85 -14.11 4.55
CA LYS A 30 44.58 -14.56 3.99
C LYS A 30 43.45 -13.63 4.45
N PRO A 31 42.66 -13.06 3.53
CA PRO A 31 41.56 -12.19 3.90
C PRO A 31 40.49 -12.93 4.71
N ILE A 32 39.92 -12.25 5.70
CA ILE A 32 38.88 -12.80 6.60
C ILE A 32 37.67 -13.35 5.83
N TRP A 33 37.32 -12.72 4.71
CA TRP A 33 36.18 -13.14 3.89
C TRP A 33 36.42 -14.43 3.09
N TYR A 34 37.68 -14.88 2.93
CA TYR A 34 38.02 -16.00 2.04
C TYR A 34 37.35 -17.29 2.47
N ASP A 35 37.46 -17.64 3.76
CA ASP A 35 36.90 -18.88 4.31
C ASP A 35 35.36 -18.87 4.25
N VAL A 36 34.75 -17.70 4.42
CA VAL A 36 33.28 -17.52 4.27
C VAL A 36 32.86 -17.77 2.82
N TYR A 37 33.61 -17.25 1.85
CA TYR A 37 33.32 -17.44 0.43
C TYR A 37 33.54 -18.91 0.01
N GLU A 38 34.59 -19.56 0.53
CA GLU A 38 34.88 -20.97 0.24
C GLU A 38 33.80 -21.89 0.80
N ALA A 39 33.30 -21.64 2.01
CA ALA A 39 32.22 -22.40 2.62
C ALA A 39 30.87 -22.15 1.94
N PHE A 40 30.59 -20.91 1.54
CA PHE A 40 29.30 -20.48 0.98
C PHE A 40 29.49 -19.71 -0.33
N PRO A 41 29.87 -20.40 -1.43
CA PRO A 41 30.10 -19.74 -2.70
C PRO A 41 28.79 -19.21 -3.31
N PRO A 42 28.82 -18.07 -4.04
CA PRO A 42 27.63 -17.53 -4.68
C PRO A 42 27.19 -18.40 -5.88
N LEU A 43 25.88 -18.39 -6.18
CA LEU A 43 25.31 -19.10 -7.35
C LEU A 43 25.97 -18.71 -8.68
N ARG A 44 26.35 -17.44 -8.80
CA ARG A 44 27.03 -16.90 -9.98
C ARG A 44 28.31 -16.21 -9.54
N GLU A 45 29.40 -16.62 -10.14
CA GLU A 45 30.70 -16.00 -9.91
C GLU A 45 30.75 -14.53 -10.39
N PRO A 46 31.34 -13.61 -9.59
CA PRO A 46 31.47 -12.20 -9.90
C PRO A 46 32.59 -11.95 -10.91
N THR A 47 32.38 -12.42 -12.14
CA THR A 47 33.29 -12.22 -13.28
C THR A 47 32.98 -10.91 -13.99
N TYR A 48 34.03 -10.21 -14.41
CA TYR A 48 33.86 -9.02 -15.24
C TYR A 48 33.19 -9.40 -16.57
N ARG A 49 32.08 -8.73 -16.89
CA ARG A 49 31.38 -8.86 -18.16
C ARG A 49 31.20 -7.48 -18.76
N SER A 50 31.76 -7.25 -19.93
CA SER A 50 31.54 -6.01 -20.68
C SER A 50 30.09 -5.95 -21.15
N THR A 51 29.36 -4.89 -20.80
CA THR A 51 28.02 -4.61 -21.30
C THR A 51 28.14 -4.19 -22.77
N ARG A 52 27.85 -5.10 -23.70
CA ARG A 52 27.79 -4.77 -25.13
C ARG A 52 26.38 -4.29 -25.45
N PRO A 53 26.23 -3.19 -26.22
CA PRO A 53 24.91 -2.79 -26.69
C PRO A 53 24.35 -3.91 -27.56
N LEU A 54 23.04 -4.05 -27.48
CA LEU A 54 22.31 -5.01 -28.29
C LEU A 54 22.29 -4.50 -29.74
N VAL A 55 22.97 -5.19 -30.65
CA VAL A 55 23.04 -4.82 -32.07
C VAL A 55 22.26 -5.84 -32.89
N GLY A 56 21.38 -5.37 -33.76
CA GLY A 56 20.57 -6.20 -34.66
C GLY A 56 19.13 -6.41 -34.19
N LYS A 57 18.48 -7.49 -34.67
CA LYS A 57 17.10 -7.89 -34.33
C LYS A 57 17.03 -8.69 -33.05
N THR A 58 17.76 -8.28 -32.04
CA THR A 58 17.78 -8.94 -30.74
C THR A 58 16.80 -8.20 -29.84
N THR A 59 15.74 -8.89 -29.42
CA THR A 59 14.72 -8.34 -28.52
C THR A 59 15.08 -8.65 -27.08
N ASP A 60 14.54 -7.86 -26.15
CA ASP A 60 14.67 -8.14 -24.72
C ASP A 60 14.09 -9.52 -24.39
N THR A 61 14.76 -10.22 -23.47
CA THR A 61 14.37 -11.58 -23.06
C THR A 61 13.15 -11.58 -22.15
N VAL A 62 12.87 -10.46 -21.47
CA VAL A 62 11.83 -10.38 -20.44
C VAL A 62 10.49 -10.00 -21.07
N PRO A 63 9.46 -10.87 -21.01
CA PRO A 63 8.14 -10.55 -21.54
C PRO A 63 7.36 -9.58 -20.62
N PRO A 64 6.36 -8.85 -21.14
CA PRO A 64 5.45 -8.07 -20.32
C PRO A 64 4.59 -8.97 -19.42
N ILE A 65 4.30 -8.51 -18.20
CA ILE A 65 3.46 -9.21 -17.23
C ILE A 65 2.04 -8.65 -17.32
N LEU A 66 1.11 -9.43 -17.87
CA LEU A 66 -0.31 -9.06 -18.02
C LEU A 66 -1.19 -10.15 -17.41
N TYR A 67 -2.22 -9.72 -16.67
CA TYR A 67 -3.17 -10.60 -16.02
C TYR A 67 -4.56 -10.49 -16.66
N PRO A 68 -5.41 -11.54 -16.55
CA PRO A 68 -6.76 -11.50 -17.12
C PRO A 68 -7.62 -10.36 -16.52
N GLU A 69 -7.41 -10.00 -15.26
CA GLU A 69 -8.11 -8.88 -14.65
C GLU A 69 -7.73 -7.51 -15.23
N ASP A 70 -6.58 -7.37 -15.89
CA ASP A 70 -6.13 -6.09 -16.44
C ASP A 70 -7.04 -5.61 -17.57
N GLN A 71 -7.71 -6.52 -18.27
CA GLN A 71 -8.76 -6.17 -19.24
C GLN A 71 -9.94 -5.46 -18.55
N ILE A 72 -10.36 -5.96 -17.38
CA ILE A 72 -11.46 -5.39 -16.59
C ILE A 72 -11.01 -4.06 -15.97
N ARG A 73 -9.76 -3.99 -15.47
CA ARG A 73 -9.19 -2.75 -14.92
C ARG A 73 -9.11 -1.67 -16.00
N ALA A 74 -8.69 -2.01 -17.22
CA ALA A 74 -8.67 -1.08 -18.35
C ALA A 74 -10.07 -0.51 -18.64
N LYS A 75 -11.09 -1.37 -18.79
CA LYS A 75 -12.49 -0.95 -18.96
C LYS A 75 -12.99 -0.07 -17.80
N PHE A 76 -12.63 -0.41 -16.55
CA PHE A 76 -12.98 0.37 -15.37
C PHE A 76 -12.36 1.77 -15.40
N TYR A 77 -11.06 1.89 -15.65
CA TYR A 77 -10.39 3.19 -15.69
C TYR A 77 -10.78 4.03 -16.90
N GLU A 78 -11.17 3.41 -18.02
CA GLU A 78 -11.76 4.10 -19.15
C GLU A 78 -13.12 4.72 -18.79
N ALA A 79 -14.00 3.95 -18.13
CA ALA A 79 -15.36 4.38 -17.78
C ALA A 79 -15.44 5.34 -16.57
N TYR A 80 -14.70 5.07 -15.50
CA TYR A 80 -14.80 5.79 -14.22
C TYR A 80 -13.54 6.62 -13.89
N GLY A 81 -12.41 6.33 -14.55
CA GLY A 81 -11.12 6.96 -14.21
C GLY A 81 -10.61 6.55 -12.83
N THR A 82 -9.61 7.30 -12.34
CA THR A 82 -9.00 7.07 -11.03
C THR A 82 -9.96 7.37 -9.87
N GLY A 83 -11.04 8.13 -10.12
CA GLY A 83 -12.00 8.56 -9.09
C GLY A 83 -11.36 9.39 -7.98
N SER A 84 -12.06 9.50 -6.84
CA SER A 84 -11.57 10.12 -5.59
C SER A 84 -10.72 9.16 -4.74
N GLY A 85 -10.45 7.95 -5.26
CA GLY A 85 -9.80 6.89 -4.49
C GLY A 85 -8.30 7.14 -4.39
N MET A 86 -7.85 7.68 -3.25
CA MET A 86 -6.44 7.68 -2.91
C MET A 86 -5.96 6.23 -2.78
N PHE A 87 -4.78 5.92 -3.33
CA PHE A 87 -4.16 4.61 -3.15
C PHE A 87 -3.28 4.63 -1.91
N GLU A 88 -3.51 3.68 -1.01
CA GLU A 88 -2.64 3.50 0.14
C GLU A 88 -1.68 2.34 -0.12
N LEU A 89 -0.53 2.65 -0.68
CA LEU A 89 0.48 1.66 -1.08
C LEU A 89 1.24 1.05 0.10
N ALA A 90 1.20 1.68 1.28
CA ALA A 90 1.87 1.19 2.48
C ALA A 90 1.17 -0.04 3.11
N ARG A 91 -0.15 -0.18 2.90
CA ARG A 91 -0.93 -1.32 3.38
C ARG A 91 -0.89 -2.44 2.34
N SER A 92 -0.29 -3.58 2.67
CA SER A 92 -0.22 -4.75 1.77
C SER A 92 -1.58 -5.30 1.37
N ASN A 93 -2.57 -5.21 2.27
CA ASN A 93 -3.92 -5.74 2.05
C ASN A 93 -4.91 -4.64 1.59
N TYR A 94 -4.41 -3.53 1.05
CA TYR A 94 -5.26 -2.45 0.58
C TYR A 94 -6.06 -2.87 -0.66
N LYS A 95 -7.39 -2.84 -0.55
CA LYS A 95 -8.30 -3.07 -1.67
C LYS A 95 -8.79 -1.74 -2.23
N SER A 96 -8.25 -1.38 -3.39
CA SER A 96 -8.72 -0.22 -4.16
C SER A 96 -10.16 -0.40 -4.63
N THR A 97 -10.82 0.69 -5.00
CA THR A 97 -12.17 0.66 -5.58
C THR A 97 -12.23 -0.20 -6.85
N CYS A 98 -11.21 -0.08 -7.70
CA CYS A 98 -11.04 -0.93 -8.88
C CYS A 98 -10.84 -2.41 -8.51
N GLN A 99 -10.08 -2.70 -7.45
CA GLN A 99 -9.90 -4.10 -7.00
C GLN A 99 -11.21 -4.70 -6.48
N ARG A 100 -12.00 -3.95 -5.71
CA ARG A 100 -13.35 -4.38 -5.27
C ARG A 100 -14.27 -4.62 -6.46
N PHE A 101 -14.15 -3.80 -7.51
CA PHE A 101 -14.89 -3.97 -8.75
C PHE A 101 -14.56 -5.30 -9.44
N VAL A 102 -13.26 -5.59 -9.59
CA VAL A 102 -12.79 -6.86 -10.18
C VAL A 102 -13.24 -8.07 -9.37
N GLU A 103 -13.17 -8.00 -8.03
CA GLU A 103 -13.64 -9.08 -7.15
C GLU A 103 -15.13 -9.37 -7.37
N LYS A 104 -15.97 -8.34 -7.37
CA LYS A 104 -17.41 -8.48 -7.63
C LYS A 104 -17.71 -8.96 -9.04
N TYR A 105 -16.95 -8.50 -10.04
CA TYR A 105 -17.07 -8.99 -11.41
C TYR A 105 -16.80 -10.49 -11.50
N ASN A 106 -15.74 -10.95 -10.84
CA ASN A 106 -15.40 -12.37 -10.81
C ASN A 106 -16.43 -13.20 -10.02
N GLU A 107 -17.00 -12.66 -8.95
CA GLU A 107 -18.10 -13.31 -8.21
C GLU A 107 -19.35 -13.47 -9.08
N LEU A 108 -19.75 -12.42 -9.82
CA LEU A 108 -20.92 -12.49 -10.70
C LEU A 108 -20.67 -13.41 -11.89
N LYS A 109 -19.48 -13.35 -12.51
CA LYS A 109 -19.08 -14.27 -13.59
C LYS A 109 -19.21 -15.73 -13.18
N LYS A 110 -18.82 -16.07 -11.95
CA LYS A 110 -18.95 -17.43 -11.41
C LYS A 110 -20.40 -17.85 -11.14
N LYS A 111 -21.27 -16.91 -10.73
CA LYS A 111 -22.67 -17.19 -10.38
C LYS A 111 -23.58 -17.27 -11.59
N GLN A 112 -23.42 -16.37 -12.56
CA GLN A 112 -24.33 -16.20 -13.69
C GLN A 112 -23.85 -16.92 -14.96
N GLY A 113 -22.62 -17.42 -15.00
CA GLY A 113 -22.05 -18.09 -16.17
C GLY A 113 -21.52 -17.13 -17.23
N GLU A 114 -21.37 -17.63 -18.46
CA GLU A 114 -20.85 -16.87 -19.61
C GLU A 114 -21.96 -15.98 -20.20
N MET A 115 -22.20 -14.85 -19.53
CA MET A 115 -23.01 -13.74 -20.04
C MET A 115 -22.15 -12.77 -20.85
N ASP A 116 -22.80 -11.90 -21.61
CA ASP A 116 -22.15 -10.80 -22.31
C ASP A 116 -21.37 -9.90 -21.32
N GLU A 117 -20.12 -9.58 -21.68
CA GLU A 117 -19.18 -8.90 -20.79
C GLU A 117 -19.67 -7.51 -20.37
N ASP A 118 -20.37 -6.84 -21.28
CA ASP A 118 -20.87 -5.48 -21.09
C ASP A 118 -22.06 -5.43 -20.12
N LEU A 119 -22.93 -6.44 -20.17
CA LEU A 119 -24.03 -6.61 -19.22
C LEU A 119 -23.47 -6.88 -17.82
N LEU A 120 -22.49 -7.78 -17.72
CA LEU A 120 -21.83 -8.09 -16.45
C LEU A 120 -21.12 -6.86 -15.86
N PHE A 121 -20.48 -6.05 -16.69
CA PHE A 121 -19.87 -4.78 -16.27
C PHE A 121 -20.90 -3.76 -15.77
N ALA A 122 -22.08 -3.70 -16.38
CA ALA A 122 -23.16 -2.82 -15.92
C ALA A 122 -23.78 -3.30 -14.59
N GLU A 123 -23.98 -4.61 -14.44
CA GLU A 123 -24.53 -5.22 -13.22
C GLU A 123 -23.59 -5.07 -12.02
N THR A 124 -22.30 -5.31 -12.22
CA THR A 124 -21.27 -5.07 -11.19
C THR A 124 -21.27 -3.63 -10.72
N GLY A 125 -21.36 -2.66 -11.63
CA GLY A 125 -21.47 -1.24 -11.28
C GLY A 125 -22.71 -0.95 -10.42
N LYS A 126 -23.86 -1.53 -10.75
CA LYS A 126 -25.10 -1.40 -9.96
C LYS A 126 -24.96 -2.04 -8.57
N ALA A 127 -24.34 -3.22 -8.49
CA ALA A 127 -24.12 -3.93 -7.23
C ALA A 127 -23.21 -3.12 -6.28
N LEU A 128 -22.13 -2.52 -6.80
CA LEU A 128 -21.22 -1.71 -5.99
C LEU A 128 -21.84 -0.39 -5.53
N LEU A 129 -22.71 0.21 -6.34
CA LEU A 129 -23.50 1.37 -5.92
C LEU A 129 -24.46 1.01 -4.78
N ALA A 130 -25.06 -0.19 -4.81
CA ALA A 130 -25.89 -0.69 -3.71
C ALA A 130 -25.08 -0.96 -2.42
N GLU A 131 -23.80 -1.33 -2.55
CA GLU A 131 -22.85 -1.45 -1.43
C GLU A 131 -22.35 -0.09 -0.89
N GLY A 132 -22.77 1.03 -1.49
CA GLY A 132 -22.42 2.39 -1.06
C GLY A 132 -21.08 2.91 -1.60
N LEU A 133 -20.48 2.26 -2.59
CA LEU A 133 -19.27 2.77 -3.26
C LEU A 133 -19.62 3.90 -4.24
N VAL A 134 -18.89 5.01 -4.17
CA VAL A 134 -19.06 6.14 -5.10
C VAL A 134 -18.33 5.86 -6.41
N LEU A 135 -19.08 5.63 -7.48
CA LEU A 135 -18.55 5.47 -8.85
C LEU A 135 -18.98 6.66 -9.71
N SER A 136 -18.04 7.52 -10.09
CA SER A 136 -18.31 8.67 -10.97
C SER A 136 -17.82 8.37 -12.39
N ARG A 137 -18.71 8.36 -13.38
CA ARG A 137 -18.32 8.14 -14.79
C ARG A 137 -17.59 9.35 -15.34
N LYS A 138 -16.48 9.11 -16.01
CA LYS A 138 -15.70 10.13 -16.71
C LYS A 138 -16.57 10.76 -17.81
N GLY A 139 -16.83 12.05 -17.72
CA GLY A 139 -17.62 12.81 -18.70
C GLY A 139 -19.07 13.12 -18.32
N LYS A 140 -19.65 12.49 -17.30
CA LYS A 140 -20.98 12.89 -16.78
C LYS A 140 -20.76 13.99 -15.74
N LYS A 141 -20.94 15.27 -16.13
CA LYS A 141 -21.09 16.36 -15.16
C LYS A 141 -22.35 16.08 -14.35
N VAL A 142 -22.21 15.47 -13.17
CA VAL A 142 -23.30 15.47 -12.20
C VAL A 142 -23.47 16.92 -11.79
N ALA A 143 -24.59 17.54 -12.16
CA ALA A 143 -24.95 18.85 -11.66
C ALA A 143 -24.88 18.82 -10.13
N PRO A 144 -24.33 19.84 -9.45
CA PRO A 144 -24.34 19.90 -8.01
C PRO A 144 -25.78 19.67 -7.52
N LEU A 145 -25.96 18.66 -6.66
CA LEU A 145 -27.20 18.55 -5.89
C LEU A 145 -27.43 19.90 -5.21
N PRO A 146 -28.63 20.50 -5.29
CA PRO A 146 -28.91 21.72 -4.57
C PRO A 146 -28.63 21.46 -3.08
N PRO A 147 -27.93 22.37 -2.37
CA PRO A 147 -27.78 22.24 -0.94
C PRO A 147 -29.18 22.16 -0.34
N SER A 148 -29.46 21.05 0.36
CA SER A 148 -30.64 20.92 1.20
C SER A 148 -30.60 22.08 2.19
N THR A 149 -31.46 23.07 1.97
CA THR A 149 -31.66 24.21 2.84
C THR A 149 -32.35 23.74 4.12
N VAL A 150 -31.57 23.19 5.04
CA VAL A 150 -31.92 23.25 6.46
C VAL A 150 -31.47 24.62 6.98
N PRO A 151 -32.38 25.49 7.44
CA PRO A 151 -31.99 26.81 7.93
C PRO A 151 -31.17 26.67 9.21
N VAL A 152 -29.91 27.09 9.14
CA VAL A 152 -28.91 27.22 10.21
C VAL A 152 -29.34 28.17 11.34
N LEU A 153 -30.50 28.81 11.23
CA LEU A 153 -30.94 29.88 12.13
C LEU A 153 -31.48 29.43 13.49
N LYS A 154 -31.56 28.13 13.77
CA LYS A 154 -32.12 27.64 15.05
C LYS A 154 -31.09 27.34 16.14
N LEU A 155 -29.79 27.33 15.83
CA LEU A 155 -28.77 27.01 16.84
C LEU A 155 -28.49 28.21 17.77
N GLN A 156 -28.60 29.44 17.27
CA GLN A 156 -28.32 30.65 18.06
C GLN A 156 -29.38 30.92 19.14
N GLU A 157 -30.64 30.57 18.88
CA GLU A 157 -31.73 30.73 19.86
C GLU A 157 -31.59 29.78 21.06
N ILE A 158 -30.98 28.60 20.86
CA ILE A 158 -30.79 27.61 21.94
C ILE A 158 -29.68 28.06 22.90
N PHE A 159 -28.58 28.61 22.37
CA PHE A 159 -27.48 29.11 23.22
C PHE A 159 -27.84 30.35 24.04
N GLN A 160 -28.80 31.17 23.59
CA GLN A 160 -29.24 32.35 24.33
C GLN A 160 -30.20 32.01 25.50
N GLN A 161 -30.83 30.84 25.47
CA GLN A 161 -31.74 30.42 26.55
C GLN A 161 -31.00 29.80 27.75
N GLU A 162 -29.77 29.31 27.59
CA GLU A 162 -28.99 28.72 28.69
C GLU A 162 -28.32 29.76 29.61
N GLU A 163 -28.01 30.98 29.13
CA GLU A 163 -27.30 31.98 29.95
C GLU A 163 -28.20 32.78 30.94
N VAL A 164 -29.53 32.62 30.88
CA VAL A 164 -30.47 33.40 31.74
C VAL A 164 -30.96 32.62 32.97
N SER A 165 -30.53 31.37 33.18
CA SER A 165 -31.06 30.50 34.26
C SER A 165 -30.11 30.19 35.41
N THR A 166 -28.96 30.86 35.52
CA THR A 166 -28.01 30.69 36.63
C THR A 166 -27.91 31.94 37.53
N GLU A 167 -29.00 32.29 38.21
CA GLU A 167 -28.92 33.12 39.42
C GLU A 167 -29.64 32.45 40.60
N ASN A 168 -28.82 31.85 41.48
CA ASN A 168 -29.01 31.46 42.89
C ASN A 168 -30.18 30.53 43.30
N PRO A 169 -29.88 29.57 44.19
CA PRO A 169 -30.30 29.80 45.59
C PRO A 169 -29.27 29.39 46.66
N GLU A 170 -29.22 30.20 47.71
CA GLU A 170 -28.58 29.91 49.01
C GLU A 170 -29.36 28.85 49.82
N PRO A 171 -28.70 28.21 50.82
CA PRO A 171 -29.04 26.89 51.32
C PRO A 171 -29.95 26.91 52.55
N LYS A 172 -30.80 25.87 52.71
CA LYS A 172 -31.49 25.58 53.98
C LYS A 172 -31.33 24.11 54.38
N THR A 173 -30.56 23.97 55.47
CA THR A 173 -30.74 23.10 56.65
C THR A 173 -30.81 21.59 56.50
N GLU A 174 -29.92 20.88 57.20
CA GLU A 174 -30.30 19.86 58.19
C GLU A 174 -29.22 19.70 59.30
N PRO A 175 -29.61 19.21 60.51
CA PRO A 175 -28.87 19.38 61.76
C PRO A 175 -27.86 18.26 62.06
N ASN A 176 -26.81 18.62 62.80
CA ASN A 176 -25.74 17.71 63.23
C ASN A 176 -25.96 17.30 64.70
N GLU A 177 -26.39 16.05 64.94
CA GLU A 177 -26.35 15.41 66.26
C GLU A 177 -24.98 14.76 66.49
N LYS A 178 -24.30 15.17 67.56
CA LYS A 178 -23.08 14.55 68.09
C LYS A 178 -23.38 13.18 68.71
N PRO A 179 -22.46 12.21 68.60
CA PRO A 179 -22.20 11.24 69.64
C PRO A 179 -21.09 11.72 70.59
N LYS A 180 -21.30 11.46 71.89
CA LYS A 180 -20.26 11.42 72.93
C LYS A 180 -19.55 10.07 72.89
N GLU A 181 -18.24 10.07 73.10
CA GLU A 181 -17.43 9.08 73.86
C GLU A 181 -15.96 9.55 73.77
N GLU A 182 -15.39 10.04 74.87
CA GLU A 182 -14.46 9.35 75.80
C GLU A 182 -12.98 9.70 75.53
N SER A 183 -12.35 10.34 76.53
CA SER A 183 -11.14 9.87 77.23
C SER A 183 -10.21 11.01 77.71
N SER A 184 -9.85 10.91 78.99
CA SER A 184 -8.79 11.59 79.76
C SER A 184 -9.03 13.02 80.26
#